data_AF-A0AAW4VQT5-F1
#
_entry.id   AF-A0AAW4VQT5-F1
#
_cell.length_a   1.000
_cell.length_b   1.000
_cell.length_c   1.000
_cell.angle_alpha   90.00
_cell.angle_beta   90.00
_cell.angle_gamma   90.00
#
_symmetry.space_group_name_H-M   'P 1'
#
loop_
_entity.id
_entity.type
_entity.pdbx_description
1 polymer ?
#
loop_
_entity_poly.entity_id
_entity_poly.type
_entity_poly.pdbx_seq_one_letter_code
_entity_poly.pdbx_strand_id
1 'polypeptide(L)'
;MMNIVGLGSESFEKYMSVINRLDNVKKLISDTKSCFKQFSNELKAENSYIKTSPTQKHYLTEDGNSLASVNELMSEIENIIQRTHGFSTRYAQEYLDFIILRKQIKYKYKRDEQAKKLFE
;
A
#
# COMPACT_ATOMS: atom_id res chain seq x y z
N MET A 1 9.74 0.74 -14.48
CA MET A 1 10.71 1.58 -13.75
C MET A 1 9.93 2.46 -12.79
N MET A 2 10.17 2.34 -11.49
CA MET A 2 9.48 3.12 -10.46
C MET A 2 9.99 4.58 -10.51
N ASN A 3 9.06 5.54 -10.48
CA ASN A 3 9.37 6.97 -10.55
C ASN A 3 8.89 7.65 -9.27
N ILE A 4 9.77 8.40 -8.60
CA ILE A 4 9.43 9.18 -7.40
C ILE A 4 8.96 10.57 -7.85
N VAL A 5 7.73 10.93 -7.47
CA VAL A 5 7.02 12.13 -7.96
C VAL A 5 7.00 13.29 -6.96
N GLY A 6 7.57 13.08 -5.77
CA GLY A 6 7.71 14.11 -4.75
C GLY A 6 8.57 13.67 -3.58
N LEU A 7 9.24 14.64 -2.94
CA LEU A 7 10.07 14.47 -1.75
C LEU A 7 9.52 15.26 -0.55
N GLY A 8 8.21 15.51 -0.50
CA GLY A 8 7.58 16.36 0.51
C GLY A 8 6.06 16.26 0.47
N SER A 9 5.36 17.18 1.14
CA SER A 9 3.90 17.17 1.26
C SER A 9 3.19 16.93 -0.07
N GLU A 10 2.32 15.93 -0.10
CA GLU A 10 1.61 15.54 -1.31
C GLU A 10 0.55 16.58 -1.67
N SER A 11 0.49 16.93 -2.96
CA SER A 11 -0.48 17.87 -3.54
C SER A 11 -1.10 17.28 -4.80
N PHE A 12 -2.25 17.81 -5.21
CA PHE A 12 -2.96 17.35 -6.41
C PHE A 12 -2.13 17.57 -7.68
N GLU A 13 -1.40 18.68 -7.78
CA GLU A 13 -0.56 19.01 -8.94
C GLU A 13 0.56 17.98 -9.15
N LYS A 14 1.14 17.46 -8.06
CA LYS A 14 2.15 16.39 -8.15
C LYS A 14 1.57 15.13 -8.77
N TYR A 15 0.34 14.78 -8.43
CA TYR A 15 -0.34 13.62 -9.01
C TYR A 15 -0.71 13.83 -10.48
N MET A 16 -1.20 15.02 -10.84
CA MET A 16 -1.48 15.37 -12.23
C MET A 16 -0.24 15.31 -13.11
N SER A 17 0.96 15.62 -12.58
CA SER A 17 2.21 15.52 -13.34
C SER A 17 2.52 14.11 -13.87
N VAL A 18 1.89 13.07 -13.29
CA VAL A 18 2.09 11.67 -13.67
C VAL A 18 0.83 10.97 -14.16
N ILE A 19 -0.27 11.71 -14.36
CA ILE A 19 -1.54 11.11 -14.80
C ILE A 19 -1.39 10.31 -16.10
N ASN A 20 -0.60 10.83 -17.05
CA ASN A 20 -0.36 10.18 -18.35
C ASN A 20 0.47 8.88 -18.25
N ARG A 21 1.01 8.55 -17.06
CA ARG A 21 1.74 7.31 -16.80
C ARG A 21 0.87 6.24 -16.15
N LEU A 22 -0.34 6.62 -15.73
CA LEU A 22 -1.32 5.73 -15.14
C LEU A 22 -2.32 5.39 -16.23
N ASP A 23 -2.34 4.13 -16.65
CA ASP A 23 -3.29 3.65 -17.65
C ASP A 23 -4.28 2.68 -17.00
N ASN A 24 -5.57 2.83 -17.36
CA ASN A 24 -6.67 1.97 -16.91
C ASN A 24 -6.80 1.79 -15.38
N VAL A 25 -6.56 2.85 -14.60
CA VAL A 25 -6.77 2.81 -13.15
C VAL A 25 -8.27 2.68 -12.85
N LYS A 26 -8.67 1.51 -12.31
CA LYS A 26 -10.08 1.26 -11.95
C LYS A 26 -10.43 1.75 -10.56
N LYS A 27 -9.48 1.69 -9.64
CA LYS A 27 -9.71 1.94 -8.21
C LYS A 27 -8.48 2.59 -7.59
N LEU A 28 -8.72 3.65 -6.83
CA LEU A 28 -7.73 4.32 -6.00
C LEU A 28 -8.06 4.00 -4.53
N ILE A 29 -7.12 3.39 -3.83
CA ILE A 29 -7.22 3.13 -2.39
C ILE A 29 -6.28 4.10 -1.69
N SER A 30 -6.82 4.99 -0.85
CA SER A 30 -6.04 6.04 -0.20
C SER A 30 -6.54 6.34 1.22
N ASP A 31 -5.79 7.19 1.94
CA ASP A 31 -6.30 7.85 3.14
C ASP A 31 -7.37 8.90 2.80
N THR A 32 -7.93 9.54 3.83
CA THR A 32 -9.02 10.53 3.72
C THR A 32 -8.59 11.91 3.20
N LYS A 33 -7.35 12.09 2.72
CA LYS A 33 -6.86 13.39 2.25
C LYS A 33 -7.56 13.83 0.95
N SER A 34 -7.95 15.10 0.89
CA SER A 34 -8.79 15.65 -0.17
C SER A 34 -8.16 15.61 -1.57
N CYS A 35 -6.82 15.65 -1.68
CA CYS A 35 -6.13 15.59 -2.98
C CYS A 35 -6.35 14.26 -3.71
N PHE A 36 -6.51 13.14 -2.99
CA PHE A 36 -6.83 11.85 -3.60
C PHE A 36 -8.24 11.82 -4.18
N LYS A 37 -9.19 12.55 -3.58
CA LYS A 37 -10.53 12.72 -4.14
C LYS A 37 -10.50 13.34 -5.52
N GLN A 38 -9.84 14.48 -5.60
CA GLN A 38 -9.70 15.22 -6.86
C GLN A 38 -9.00 14.35 -7.90
N PHE A 39 -7.92 13.66 -7.50
CA PHE A 39 -7.19 12.80 -8.40
C PHE A 39 -7.98 11.58 -8.90
N SER A 40 -8.78 10.93 -8.05
CA SER A 40 -9.64 9.83 -8.48
C SER A 40 -10.69 10.25 -9.51
N ASN A 41 -11.19 11.48 -9.39
CA ASN A 41 -12.17 12.04 -10.34
C ASN A 41 -11.52 12.25 -11.71
N GLU A 42 -10.31 12.79 -11.75
CA GLU A 42 -9.55 12.97 -13.00
C GLU A 42 -9.23 11.63 -13.66
N LEU A 43 -8.87 10.61 -12.87
CA LEU A 43 -8.64 9.25 -13.35
C LEU A 43 -9.92 8.51 -13.75
N LYS A 44 -11.11 9.06 -13.46
CA LYS A 44 -12.41 8.37 -13.56
C LYS A 44 -12.41 7.01 -12.85
N ALA A 45 -11.68 6.92 -11.75
CA ALA A 45 -11.50 5.71 -10.95
C ALA A 45 -12.43 5.72 -9.73
N GLU A 46 -12.83 4.53 -9.27
CA GLU A 46 -13.51 4.37 -7.99
C GLU A 46 -12.59 4.84 -6.86
N ASN A 47 -13.10 5.66 -5.95
CA ASN A 47 -12.34 6.09 -4.79
C ASN A 47 -12.74 5.33 -3.53
N SER A 48 -11.83 4.48 -3.04
CA SER A 48 -12.00 3.69 -1.83
C SER A 48 -11.13 4.24 -0.72
N TYR A 49 -11.68 5.16 0.06
CA TYR A 49 -11.02 5.70 1.24
C TYR A 49 -10.97 4.69 2.38
N ILE A 50 -9.79 4.50 2.95
CA ILE A 50 -9.66 3.87 4.25
C ILE A 50 -10.11 4.90 5.29
N LYS A 51 -11.36 4.77 5.75
CA LYS A 51 -11.95 5.69 6.74
C LYS A 51 -11.06 5.70 7.99
N THR A 52 -10.78 6.87 8.52
CA THR A 52 -10.14 7.03 9.82
C THR A 52 -11.06 7.91 10.65
N SER A 53 -11.69 7.32 11.66
CA SER A 53 -12.53 8.08 12.60
C SER A 53 -11.77 8.24 13.92
N PRO A 54 -11.72 9.47 14.49
CA PRO A 54 -11.18 9.68 15.84
C PRO A 54 -11.96 8.92 16.91
N THR A 55 -13.24 8.65 16.65
CA THR A 55 -14.20 8.07 17.60
C THR A 55 -14.49 6.59 17.34
N GLN A 56 -14.16 6.05 16.17
CA GLN A 56 -14.38 4.65 15.84
C GLN A 56 -13.16 4.03 15.14
N LYS A 57 -12.74 2.84 15.62
CA LYS A 57 -11.67 2.02 15.06
C LYS A 57 -12.06 1.32 13.74
N HIS A 58 -12.72 2.02 12.83
CA HIS A 58 -13.02 1.48 11.50
C HIS A 58 -11.81 1.67 10.60
N TYR A 59 -10.78 0.84 10.76
CA TYR A 59 -9.59 0.87 9.92
C TYR A 59 -9.74 0.06 8.63
N LEU A 60 -10.97 -0.25 8.22
CA LEU A 60 -11.29 -1.15 7.11
C LEU A 60 -12.15 -0.42 6.08
N THR A 61 -11.82 -0.59 4.82
CA THR A 61 -12.72 -0.31 3.68
C THR A 61 -13.83 -1.36 3.61
N GLU A 62 -14.88 -1.10 2.84
CA GLU A 62 -15.97 -2.06 2.62
C GLU A 62 -15.47 -3.37 1.98
N ASP A 63 -14.36 -3.31 1.24
CA ASP A 63 -13.69 -4.48 0.64
C ASP A 63 -12.68 -5.17 1.59
N GLY A 64 -12.58 -4.73 2.85
CA GLY A 64 -11.66 -5.31 3.84
C GLY A 64 -10.20 -4.84 3.75
N ASN A 65 -9.86 -3.87 2.89
CA ASN A 65 -8.53 -3.26 2.91
C ASN A 65 -8.34 -2.47 4.19
N SER A 66 -7.25 -2.74 4.92
CA SER A 66 -7.03 -2.16 6.24
C SER A 66 -5.86 -1.17 6.30
N LEU A 67 -6.00 -0.11 7.10
CA LEU A 67 -4.87 0.80 7.38
C LEU A 67 -3.70 0.06 8.05
N ALA A 68 -4.01 -0.93 8.88
CA ALA A 68 -2.99 -1.76 9.52
C ALA A 68 -2.14 -2.52 8.49
N SER A 69 -2.74 -3.03 7.42
CA SER A 69 -2.01 -3.70 6.33
C SER A 69 -1.08 -2.75 5.59
N VAL A 70 -1.51 -1.51 5.35
CA VAL A 70 -0.68 -0.46 4.72
C VAL A 70 0.48 -0.08 5.65
N ASN A 71 0.20 0.15 6.93
CA ASN A 71 1.22 0.49 7.91
C ASN A 71 2.25 -0.63 8.08
N GLU A 72 1.79 -1.89 8.11
CA GLU A 72 2.69 -3.05 8.19
C GLU A 72 3.61 -3.12 6.97
N LEU A 73 3.10 -2.87 5.76
CA LEU A 73 3.92 -2.80 4.55
C LEU A 73 4.99 -1.69 4.65
N MET A 74 4.59 -0.49 5.09
CA MET A 74 5.51 0.63 5.29
C MET A 74 6.62 0.30 6.30
N SER A 75 6.26 -0.31 7.43
CA SER A 75 7.23 -0.76 8.44
C SER A 75 8.15 -1.86 7.91
N GLU A 76 7.68 -2.78 7.07
CA GLU A 76 8.56 -3.80 6.47
C GLU A 76 9.58 -3.17 5.51
N ILE A 77 9.17 -2.18 4.71
CA ILE A 77 10.07 -1.42 3.83
C ILE A 77 11.11 -0.68 4.67
N GLU A 78 10.70 0.00 5.73
CA GLU A 78 11.61 0.71 6.63
C GLU A 78 12.64 -0.23 7.26
N ASN A 79 12.21 -1.40 7.73
CA ASN A 79 13.10 -2.42 8.26
C ASN A 79 14.12 -2.94 7.24
N ILE A 80 13.72 -3.09 5.97
CA ILE A 80 14.67 -3.46 4.91
C ILE A 80 15.69 -2.36 4.73
N ILE A 81 15.25 -1.11 4.57
CA ILE A 81 16.14 0.05 4.42
C ILE A 81 17.15 0.13 5.57
N GLN A 82 16.69 -0.04 6.82
CA GLN A 82 17.56 -0.03 7.99
C GLN A 82 18.59 -1.16 7.98
N ARG A 83 18.20 -2.38 7.58
CA ARG A 83 19.10 -3.56 7.57
C ARG A 83 20.06 -3.60 6.41
N THR A 84 19.65 -3.11 5.24
CA THR A 84 20.46 -3.13 4.02
C THR A 84 21.14 -1.80 3.73
N HIS A 85 20.96 -0.80 4.61
CA HIS A 85 21.40 0.58 4.42
C HIS A 85 20.85 1.22 3.13
N GLY A 86 19.60 0.88 2.81
CA GLY A 86 18.89 1.34 1.62
C GLY A 86 18.82 0.30 0.51
N PHE A 87 18.12 0.66 -0.56
CA PHE A 87 18.01 -0.13 -1.77
C PHE A 87 17.94 0.79 -3.00
N SER A 88 18.35 0.28 -4.16
CA SER A 88 18.27 1.04 -5.40
C SER A 88 16.82 1.28 -5.80
N THR A 89 16.46 2.54 -6.07
CA THR A 89 15.14 2.91 -6.59
C THR A 89 14.82 2.24 -7.92
N ARG A 90 15.85 1.82 -8.66
CA ARG A 90 15.71 1.03 -9.90
C ARG A 90 14.97 -0.28 -9.67
N TYR A 91 15.20 -0.93 -8.53
CA TYR A 91 14.66 -2.25 -8.19
C TYR A 91 13.56 -2.17 -7.12
N ALA A 92 13.03 -0.98 -6.84
CA ALA A 92 12.10 -0.77 -5.75
C ALA A 92 10.82 -1.61 -5.89
N GLN A 93 10.35 -1.85 -7.11
CA GLN A 93 9.20 -2.72 -7.35
C GLN A 93 9.52 -4.18 -6.95
N GLU A 94 10.69 -4.67 -7.31
CA GLU A 94 11.16 -6.01 -6.98
C GLU A 94 11.31 -6.19 -5.46
N TYR A 95 11.72 -5.15 -4.73
CA TYR A 95 11.72 -5.16 -3.27
C TYR A 95 10.30 -5.25 -2.69
N LEU A 96 9.33 -4.52 -3.26
CA LEU A 96 7.92 -4.61 -2.84
C LEU A 96 7.35 -6.01 -3.11
N ASP A 97 7.60 -6.55 -4.30
CA ASP A 97 7.16 -7.88 -4.70
C ASP A 97 7.77 -8.96 -3.78
N PHE A 98 9.04 -8.80 -3.41
CA PHE A 98 9.72 -9.69 -2.46
C PHE A 98 9.09 -9.66 -1.06
N ILE A 99 8.69 -8.48 -0.56
CA ILE A 99 7.96 -8.34 0.71
C ILE A 99 6.64 -9.12 0.65
N ILE A 100 5.88 -8.95 -0.44
CA ILE A 100 4.61 -9.65 -0.64
C ILE A 100 4.83 -11.16 -0.64
N LEU A 101 5.82 -11.65 -1.40
CA LEU A 101 6.17 -13.08 -1.47
C LEU A 101 6.54 -13.63 -0.09
N ARG A 102 7.43 -12.94 0.63
CA ARG A 102 7.86 -13.32 1.99
C ARG A 102 6.67 -13.43 2.94
N LYS A 103 5.71 -12.50 2.83
CA LYS A 103 4.50 -12.47 3.66
C LYS A 103 3.56 -13.64 3.33
N GLN A 104 3.35 -13.93 2.04
CA GLN A 104 2.56 -15.09 1.60
C GLN A 104 3.15 -16.40 2.11
N ILE A 105 4.48 -16.57 2.02
CA ILE A 105 5.18 -17.76 2.54
C ILE A 105 4.99 -17.86 4.06
N LYS A 106 5.18 -16.77 4.80
CA LYS A 106 5.01 -16.73 6.26
C LYS A 106 3.58 -17.10 6.68
N TYR A 107 2.57 -16.61 5.97
CA TYR A 107 1.18 -16.95 6.26
C TYR A 107 0.85 -18.40 5.95
N LYS A 108 1.35 -18.94 4.83
CA LYS A 108 1.21 -20.35 4.50
C LYS A 108 1.86 -21.22 5.58
N TYR A 109 3.11 -20.94 5.95
CA TYR A 109 3.81 -21.67 7.01
C TYR A 109 3.05 -21.66 8.34
N LYS A 110 2.57 -20.49 8.79
CA LYS A 110 1.79 -20.38 10.03
C LYS A 110 0.49 -21.19 9.98
N ARG A 111 -0.18 -21.21 8.82
CA ARG A 111 -1.40 -21.99 8.61
C ARG A 111 -1.11 -23.48 8.70
N ASP A 112 -0.02 -23.94 8.09
CA ASP A 112 0.41 -25.34 8.13
C ASP A 112 0.80 -25.77 9.55
N GLU A 113 1.49 -24.91 10.31
CA GLU A 113 1.80 -25.15 11.73
C GLU A 113 0.55 -25.25 12.61
N GLN A 114 -0.43 -24.36 12.40
CA GLN A 114 -1.69 -24.39 13.13
C GLN A 114 -2.52 -25.61 12.79
N ALA A 115 -2.55 -26.01 11.51
CA ALA A 115 -3.24 -27.23 11.09
C ALA A 115 -2.64 -28.46 11.77
N LYS A 116 -1.31 -28.58 11.82
CA LYS A 116 -0.64 -29.66 12.55
C LYS A 116 -1.05 -29.72 14.03
N LYS A 117 -1.08 -28.58 14.71
CA LYS A 117 -1.48 -28.50 16.14
C LYS A 117 -2.96 -28.79 16.41
N LEU A 118 -3.84 -28.67 15.41
CA LEU A 118 -5.28 -28.89 15.57
C LEU A 118 -5.72 -30.31 15.22
N PHE A 119 -4.94 -31.00 14.38
CA PHE A 119 -5.23 -32.35 13.88
C PHE A 119 -4.25 -33.42 14.42
N GLU A 120 -3.35 -33.03 15.33
CA GLU A 120 -2.67 -33.90 16.31
C GLU A 120 -3.42 -33.88 17.64
#